data_AF-A0A536T476-F1
#
_entry.id   AF-A0A536T476-F1
#
_cell.length_a   1.000
_cell.length_b   1.000
_cell.length_c   1.000
_cell.angle_alpha   90.00
_cell.angle_beta   90.00
_cell.angle_gamma   90.00
#
_symmetry.space_group_name_H-M   'P 1'
#
loop_
_entity.id
_entity.type
_entity.pdbx_description
1 polymer ?
#
loop_
_entity_poly.entity_id
_entity_poly.type
_entity_poly.pdbx_seq_one_letter_code
_entity_poly.pdbx_strand_id
1 'polypeptide(L)' 'MPSAPLAVRAVLFDLDGTLADTAADLAAALNRVRADHALPPLPLEVLRP' A
#
# COMPACT_ATOMS: atom_id res chain seq x y z
N MET A 1 18.64 -3.18 33.09
CA MET A 1 19.13 -4.38 32.37
C MET A 1 18.71 -4.24 30.92
N PRO A 2 19.62 -4.05 29.95
CA PRO A 2 19.22 -4.08 28.55
C PRO A 2 18.78 -5.51 28.20
N SER A 3 17.64 -5.65 27.53
CA SER A 3 17.19 -6.96 27.05
C SER A 3 18.18 -7.50 26.02
N ALA A 4 18.55 -8.78 26.11
CA ALA A 4 19.32 -9.44 25.06
C ALA A 4 18.59 -9.26 23.71
N PRO A 5 19.31 -9.02 22.60
CA PRO A 5 18.68 -8.85 21.30
C PRO A 5 17.91 -10.12 20.93
N LEU A 6 16.69 -9.93 20.41
CA LEU A 6 15.91 -11.04 19.86
C LEU A 6 16.73 -11.73 18.77
N ALA A 7 16.87 -13.06 18.85
CA ALA A 7 17.51 -13.86 17.80
C ALA A 7 16.56 -13.95 16.59
N VAL A 8 16.50 -12.86 15.80
CA VAL A 8 15.62 -12.76 14.64
C VAL A 8 16.18 -13.64 13.52
N ARG A 9 15.42 -14.68 13.16
CA ARG A 9 15.79 -15.61 12.07
C ARG A 9 15.22 -15.19 10.71
N ALA A 10 14.16 -14.40 10.70
CA ALA A 10 13.54 -13.87 9.49
C ALA A 10 12.71 -12.62 9.80
N VAL A 11 12.52 -11.79 8.78
CA VAL A 11 11.61 -10.65 8.78
C VAL A 11 10.70 -10.77 7.56
N LEU A 12 9.40 -10.56 7.74
CA LEU A 12 8.45 -10.48 6.65
C LEU A 12 8.07 -9.01 6.48
N PHE A 13 8.20 -8.54 5.25
CA PHE A 13 7.77 -7.21 4.86
C PHE A 13 6.46 -7.32 4.09
N ASP A 14 5.59 -6.35 4.33
CA ASP A 14 4.50 -6.10 3.41
C ASP A 14 5.08 -5.65 2.05
N LEU A 15 4.32 -5.84 0.97
CA LEU A 15 4.75 -5.44 -0.36
C LEU A 15 4.41 -3.97 -0.61
N ASP A 16 3.12 -3.65 -0.48
CA ASP A 16 2.54 -2.39 -0.90
C ASP A 16 2.91 -1.25 0.05
N GLY A 17 3.57 -0.21 -0.47
CA GLY A 17 4.03 0.93 0.33
C GLY A 17 5.19 0.63 1.28
N THR A 18 5.63 -0.63 1.38
CA THR A 18 6.79 -1.04 2.19
C THR A 18 7.98 -1.42 1.30
N LEU A 19 7.83 -2.42 0.43
CA LEU A 19 8.90 -2.81 -0.51
C LEU A 19 8.76 -2.12 -1.87
N ALA A 20 7.55 -1.78 -2.29
CA ALA A 20 7.25 -1.14 -3.56
C ALA A 20 6.32 0.07 -3.40
N ASP A 21 6.57 1.16 -4.13
CA ASP A 21 5.65 2.30 -4.22
C ASP A 21 4.52 1.98 -5.22
N THR A 22 3.53 1.22 -4.76
CA THR A 22 2.40 0.76 -5.58
C THR A 22 1.21 1.71 -5.55
N ALA A 23 1.33 2.87 -4.90
CA ALA A 23 0.19 3.76 -4.67
C ALA A 23 -0.47 4.26 -5.97
N ALA A 24 0.34 4.60 -6.98
CA ALA A 24 -0.18 5.05 -8.27
C ALA A 24 -0.92 3.92 -9.02
N ASP A 25 -0.39 2.70 -8.97
CA ASP A 25 -0.98 1.53 -9.62
C ASP A 25 -2.30 1.12 -8.97
N LEU A 26 -2.34 1.09 -7.64
CA LEU A 26 -3.55 0.78 -6.87
C LEU A 26 -4.62 1.87 -7.08
N ALA A 27 -4.23 3.14 -7.17
CA ALA A 27 -5.15 4.24 -7.49
C ALA A 27 -5.72 4.10 -8.91
N ALA A 28 -4.91 3.71 -9.89
CA ALA A 28 -5.37 3.45 -11.25
C ALA A 28 -6.35 2.28 -11.31
N ALA A 29 -6.06 1.18 -10.60
CA ALA A 29 -6.95 0.02 -10.51
C ALA A 29 -8.29 0.38 -9.85
N LEU A 30 -8.27 1.12 -8.74
CA LEU A 30 -9.49 1.59 -8.08
C LEU A 30 -10.31 2.50 -8.99
N ASN A 31 -9.67 3.46 -9.66
CA ASN A 31 -10.38 4.37 -10.57
C ASN A 31 -10.98 3.65 -11.78
N ARG A 32 -10.38 2.53 -12.22
CA ARG A 32 -10.99 1.65 -13.23
C ARG A 32 -12.30 1.05 -12.72
N VAL A 33 -12.31 0.48 -11.52
CA VAL A 33 -13.53 -0.06 -10.90
C VAL A 33 -14.59 1.03 -10.72
N ARG A 34 -14.19 2.24 -10.31
CA ARG A 34 -15.12 3.38 -10.20
C ARG A 34 -15.76 3.73 -11.53
N ALA A 35 -14.99 3.71 -12.62
CA ALA A 35 -15.51 3.97 -13.96
C ALA A 35 -16.56 2.92 -14.37
N ASP A 36 -16.33 1.64 -14.08
CA ASP A 36 -17.29 0.56 -14.34
C ASP A 36 -18.63 0.76 -13.60
N HIS A 37 -18.61 1.47 -12.47
CA HIS A 37 -19.77 1.85 -11.69
C HIS A 37 -20.29 3.27 -11.96
N ALA A 38 -19.83 3.93 -13.03
CA ALA A 38 -20.17 5.32 -13.38
C ALA A 38 -19.91 6.35 -12.25
N LEU A 39 -18.91 6.10 -11.41
CA LEU A 39 -18.47 7.00 -10.35
C LEU A 39 -17.30 7.88 -10.83
N PRO A 40 -17.20 9.14 -10.41
CA PRO A 40 -16.09 10.02 -10.78
C PRO A 40 -14.77 9.50 -10.20
N PRO A 41 -13.62 9.70 -10.86
CA PRO A 41 -12.34 9.27 -10.31
C PRO A 41 -12.00 10.02 -9.02
N LEU A 42 -11.23 9.37 -8.14
CA LEU A 42 -10.64 10.02 -6.97
C LEU A 42 -9.18 10.39 -7.25
N PRO A 43 -8.72 11.56 -6.77
CA PRO A 43 -7.34 11.98 -6.90
C PRO A 43 -6.43 11.12 -6.01
N LEU A 44 -5.17 10.93 -6.43
CA LEU A 44 -4.22 10.04 -5.74
C LEU A 44 -4.01 10.46 -4.27
N GLU A 45 -4.05 11.75 -3.99
CA GLU A 45 -3.88 12.33 -2.67
C GLU A 45 -4.96 11.90 -1.67
N VAL A 46 -6.14 11.51 -2.16
CA VAL A 46 -7.23 10.96 -1.33
C VAL A 46 -7.11 9.44 -1.17
N LEU A 47 -6.40 8.78 -2.08
CA LEU A 47 -6.27 7.32 -2.14
C LEU A 47 -5.01 6.79 -1.46
N ARG A 48 -4.02 7.66 -1.22
CA ARG A 48 -2.85 7.34 -0.39
C ARG A 48 -3.22 7.37 1.09
N PRO A 49 -2.84 6.35 1.89
CA PRO A 49 -2.98 6.37 3.35
C PRO A 49 -2.17 7.50 4.02
#